data_AF-A0A653QAX8-F1
#
_entry.id   AF-A0A653QAX8-F1
#
_cell.length_a   1.000
_cell.length_b   1.000
_cell.length_c   1.000
_cell.angle_alpha   90.00
_cell.angle_beta   90.00
_cell.angle_gamma   90.00
#
_symmetry.space_group_name_H-M   'P 1'
#
loop_
_entity.id
_entity.type
_entity.pdbx_description
1 polymer ?
#
loop_
_entity_poly.entity_id
_entity_poly.type
_entity_poly.pdbx_seq_one_letter_code
_entity_poly.pdbx_strand_id
1 'polypeptide(L)'
;MKINSKLFQKTLKYELITLKNNNTLYSYLIEAFSNTNGDLYPGTIKKLNNYSGTLNIFNLDGTLLGQLVINKGKILNPSNEKKIEPLENVIQLFYKPNKNSTTNKIPECNAFFVVKLITEYYVDRYEIWKYASTGEVFLTKYIGQVLVKTEVTYKNMAVAYPCDSEYGNDDIHIPYLSKNYQTVFKENADILEEKIDYSQLDPCTKAIMEKLKNSNEKDIASIFKKFGATTIYKLTMMMGAMQKVDSFAETIKTSTNNYLITVSKDNYTTASDLYRATALLHEIIHAYMLSIVDDSNYPTTTTPQLTNFPELFKAFVNKRNNTQAAVMAQHEDMAKIYVEAIATALEQFQWNETGGIPSTLADKQIFLDMAWSGLHKTAVFDKTYPIGNPNRDRILARILAEQNGVYSQGQYAIGKKCN
;
A
#
# COMPACT_ATOMS: atom_id res chain seq x y z
N MET A 1 27.65 -11.23 -0.46
CA MET A 1 29.08 -11.21 -0.80
C MET A 1 29.20 -10.74 -2.25
N LYS A 2 29.71 -9.53 -2.51
CA LYS A 2 29.91 -8.99 -3.88
C LYS A 2 31.34 -9.30 -4.32
N ILE A 3 31.52 -10.11 -5.37
CA ILE A 3 32.84 -10.41 -5.94
C ILE A 3 33.17 -9.32 -6.97
N ASN A 4 34.05 -8.38 -6.62
CA ASN A 4 34.50 -7.28 -7.48
C ASN A 4 35.82 -7.63 -8.21
N SER A 5 35.82 -8.68 -9.03
CA SER A 5 36.96 -8.97 -9.92
C SER A 5 36.61 -8.66 -11.37
N LYS A 6 37.24 -7.64 -11.95
CA LYS A 6 37.14 -7.32 -13.39
C LYS A 6 37.79 -8.38 -14.28
N LEU A 7 38.61 -9.27 -13.72
CA LEU A 7 39.36 -10.29 -14.46
C LEU A 7 38.45 -11.40 -14.97
N PHE A 8 37.45 -11.80 -14.18
CA PHE A 8 36.55 -12.92 -14.52
C PHE A 8 35.22 -12.49 -15.15
N GLN A 9 34.84 -11.21 -15.04
CA GLN A 9 33.56 -10.72 -15.56
C GLN A 9 33.42 -10.80 -17.08
N LYS A 10 34.53 -10.77 -17.85
CA LYS A 10 34.48 -10.93 -19.31
C LYS A 10 34.34 -12.39 -19.75
N THR A 11 34.81 -13.33 -18.94
CA THR A 11 34.90 -14.77 -19.27
C THR A 11 33.79 -15.60 -18.64
N LEU A 12 33.11 -15.06 -17.63
CA LEU A 12 32.00 -15.71 -16.93
C LEU A 12 30.68 -15.40 -17.64
N LYS A 13 29.98 -16.45 -18.07
CA LYS A 13 28.66 -16.34 -18.70
C LYS A 13 27.68 -17.30 -18.02
N TYR A 14 26.42 -16.89 -17.98
CA TYR A 14 25.32 -17.70 -17.46
C TYR A 14 24.33 -18.00 -18.58
N GLU A 15 23.80 -19.22 -18.61
CA GLU A 15 22.79 -19.65 -19.56
C GLU A 15 21.73 -20.50 -18.85
N LEU A 16 20.45 -20.23 -19.09
CA LEU A 16 19.34 -21.03 -18.53
C LEU A 16 18.81 -21.99 -19.59
N ILE A 17 18.96 -23.30 -19.42
CA ILE A 17 18.56 -24.28 -20.44
C ILE A 17 17.41 -25.14 -19.95
N THR A 18 16.31 -25.18 -20.71
CA THR A 18 15.21 -26.10 -20.48
C THR A 18 15.15 -27.16 -21.59
N LEU A 19 15.20 -28.43 -21.21
CA LEU A 19 15.17 -29.57 -22.12
C LEU A 19 13.97 -30.47 -21.81
N LYS A 20 13.34 -31.01 -22.87
CA LYS A 20 12.32 -32.05 -22.72
C LYS A 20 12.89 -33.38 -23.22
N ASN A 21 12.99 -34.35 -22.32
CA ASN A 21 13.33 -35.73 -22.66
C ASN A 21 12.13 -36.62 -22.29
N ASN A 22 11.49 -37.22 -23.30
CA ASN A 22 10.19 -37.89 -23.17
C ASN A 22 9.11 -36.96 -22.59
N ASN A 23 8.43 -37.35 -21.50
CA ASN A 23 7.42 -36.54 -20.82
C ASN A 23 7.98 -35.71 -19.65
N THR A 24 9.30 -35.71 -19.46
CA THR A 24 9.95 -35.00 -18.35
C THR A 24 10.64 -33.74 -18.86
N LEU A 25 10.41 -32.62 -18.16
CA LEU A 25 11.12 -31.35 -18.35
C LEU A 25 12.29 -31.26 -17.38
N TYR A 26 13.43 -30.82 -17.88
CA TYR A 26 14.65 -30.57 -17.12
C TYR A 26 15.04 -29.11 -17.31
N SER A 27 15.42 -28.42 -16.24
CA SER A 27 15.82 -27.02 -16.29
C SER A 27 17.13 -26.84 -15.54
N TYR A 28 18.11 -26.22 -16.20
CA TYR A 28 19.48 -26.10 -15.75
C TYR A 28 19.92 -24.63 -15.80
N LEU A 29 20.57 -24.16 -14.74
CA LEU A 29 21.40 -22.95 -14.80
C LEU A 29 22.83 -23.36 -15.07
N ILE A 30 23.42 -22.83 -16.13
CA ILE A 30 24.79 -23.13 -16.54
C ILE A 30 25.67 -21.93 -16.28
N GLU A 31 26.81 -22.16 -15.64
CA GLU A 31 27.89 -21.19 -15.49
C GLU A 31 29.08 -21.66 -16.33
N ALA A 32 29.47 -20.86 -17.32
CA ALA A 32 30.50 -21.20 -18.29
C ALA A 32 31.82 -20.47 -18.01
N PHE A 33 32.92 -21.23 -18.03
CA PHE A 33 34.30 -20.73 -17.89
C PHE A 33 35.11 -21.06 -19.14
N SER A 34 35.53 -20.03 -19.87
CA SER A 34 36.45 -20.18 -21.02
C SER A 34 37.88 -20.42 -20.54
N ASN A 35 38.62 -21.31 -21.20
CA ASN A 35 40.05 -21.43 -20.96
C ASN A 35 40.77 -20.13 -21.40
N THR A 36 41.83 -19.74 -20.69
CA THR A 36 42.68 -18.57 -20.99
C THR A 36 43.19 -18.49 -22.44
N ASN A 37 43.32 -19.63 -23.13
CA ASN A 37 43.78 -19.73 -24.52
C ASN A 37 42.70 -20.21 -25.51
N GLY A 38 41.44 -20.27 -25.08
CA GLY A 38 40.30 -20.71 -25.90
C GLY A 38 39.38 -19.56 -26.29
N ASP A 39 38.52 -19.79 -27.27
CA ASP A 39 37.46 -18.84 -27.63
C ASP A 39 36.55 -18.57 -26.42
N LEU A 40 36.07 -17.33 -26.30
CA LEU A 40 35.07 -16.96 -25.30
C LEU A 40 33.81 -17.82 -25.49
N TYR A 41 33.12 -18.10 -24.37
CA TYR A 41 31.84 -18.78 -24.43
C TYR A 41 30.91 -18.06 -25.41
N PRO A 42 30.39 -18.76 -26.44
CA PRO A 42 29.70 -18.14 -27.57
C PRO A 42 28.30 -17.61 -27.22
N GLY A 43 27.87 -17.74 -25.96
CA GLY A 43 26.56 -17.30 -25.47
C GLY A 43 25.47 -18.36 -25.57
N THR A 44 25.70 -19.44 -26.34
CA THR A 44 24.78 -20.57 -26.45
C THR A 44 25.51 -21.90 -26.59
N ILE A 45 24.89 -22.97 -26.09
CA ILE A 45 25.38 -24.34 -26.32
C ILE A 45 25.35 -24.79 -27.80
N LYS A 46 24.64 -24.08 -28.69
CA LYS A 46 24.55 -24.43 -30.13
C LYS A 46 25.85 -24.15 -30.89
N LYS A 47 26.71 -23.27 -30.36
CA LYS A 47 27.91 -22.74 -31.06
C LYS A 47 29.23 -23.19 -30.43
N LEU A 48 29.24 -24.34 -29.74
CA LEU A 48 30.40 -24.80 -28.98
C LEU A 48 31.51 -25.43 -29.80
N ASN A 49 31.38 -25.54 -31.13
CA ASN A 49 32.31 -26.29 -31.99
C ASN A 49 33.80 -25.94 -31.80
N ASN A 50 34.12 -24.68 -31.50
CA ASN A 50 35.50 -24.24 -31.23
C ASN A 50 35.76 -23.90 -29.76
N TYR A 51 34.72 -23.97 -28.91
CA TYR A 51 34.81 -23.64 -27.50
C TYR A 51 35.56 -24.73 -26.72
N SER A 52 36.42 -24.30 -25.80
CA SER A 52 37.07 -25.14 -24.80
C SER A 52 36.97 -24.49 -23.43
N GLY A 53 36.45 -25.22 -22.44
CA GLY A 53 36.19 -24.69 -21.12
C GLY A 53 35.42 -25.66 -20.23
N THR A 54 34.87 -25.15 -19.14
CA THR A 54 34.00 -25.91 -18.25
C THR A 54 32.62 -25.27 -18.14
N LEU A 55 31.60 -26.10 -17.93
CA LEU A 55 30.24 -25.72 -17.62
C LEU A 55 29.88 -26.29 -16.24
N ASN A 56 29.71 -25.44 -15.24
CA ASN A 56 29.10 -25.85 -13.98
C ASN A 56 27.58 -25.82 -14.15
N ILE A 57 26.91 -26.88 -13.72
CA ILE A 57 25.47 -27.05 -13.94
C ILE A 57 24.77 -27.07 -12.60
N PHE A 58 23.78 -26.20 -12.45
CA PHE A 58 22.98 -26.04 -11.25
C PHE A 58 21.51 -26.30 -11.53
N ASN A 59 20.79 -26.74 -10.51
CA ASN A 59 19.34 -26.69 -10.47
C ASN A 59 18.87 -25.23 -10.25
N LEU A 60 17.59 -24.94 -10.51
CA LEU A 60 17.04 -23.58 -10.37
C LEU A 60 16.99 -23.06 -8.92
N ASP A 61 17.09 -23.96 -7.95
CA ASP A 61 17.26 -23.63 -6.53
C ASP A 61 18.72 -23.28 -6.16
N GLY A 62 19.65 -23.32 -7.11
CA GLY A 62 21.07 -23.04 -6.92
C GLY A 62 21.92 -24.26 -6.53
N THR A 63 21.33 -25.45 -6.40
CA THR A 63 22.07 -26.68 -6.06
C THR A 63 22.98 -27.10 -7.22
N LEU A 64 24.28 -27.28 -6.98
CA LEU A 64 25.20 -27.81 -7.99
C LEU A 64 24.85 -29.27 -8.33
N LEU A 65 24.55 -29.53 -9.59
CA LEU A 65 24.26 -30.86 -10.12
C LEU A 65 25.51 -31.54 -10.67
N GLY A 66 26.43 -30.80 -11.29
CA GLY A 66 27.66 -31.40 -11.82
C GLY A 66 28.45 -30.44 -12.69
N GLN A 67 29.43 -31.00 -13.42
CA GLN A 67 30.29 -30.22 -14.31
C GLN A 67 30.50 -30.96 -15.62
N LEU A 68 30.44 -30.23 -16.74
CA LEU A 68 30.89 -30.69 -18.05
C LEU A 68 32.19 -29.99 -18.43
N VAL A 69 33.10 -30.73 -19.05
CA VAL A 69 34.31 -30.21 -19.66
C VAL A 69 34.12 -30.25 -21.17
N ILE A 70 34.33 -29.12 -21.83
CA ILE A 70 34.25 -29.01 -23.29
C ILE A 70 35.67 -28.81 -23.83
N ASN A 71 36.04 -29.60 -24.84
CA ASN A 71 37.30 -29.46 -25.57
C ASN A 71 37.02 -29.42 -27.07
N LYS A 72 37.08 -28.22 -27.65
CA LYS A 72 36.75 -27.95 -29.05
C LYS A 72 35.39 -28.55 -29.43
N GLY A 73 34.37 -28.20 -28.64
CA GLY A 73 33.00 -28.70 -28.78
C GLY A 73 32.74 -30.12 -28.29
N LYS A 74 33.76 -30.95 -28.11
CA LYS A 74 33.60 -32.30 -27.57
C LYS A 74 33.37 -32.24 -26.06
N ILE A 75 32.32 -32.90 -25.56
CA ILE A 75 32.03 -32.96 -24.12
C ILE A 75 32.66 -34.18 -23.46
N LEU A 76 33.04 -33.96 -22.20
CA LEU A 76 33.35 -34.96 -21.20
C LEU A 76 32.58 -34.60 -19.92
N ASN A 77 31.90 -35.57 -19.32
CA ASN A 77 31.23 -35.43 -18.02
C ASN A 77 32.10 -36.04 -16.91
N PRO A 78 33.06 -35.30 -16.33
CA PRO A 78 33.92 -35.83 -15.27
C PRO A 78 33.16 -36.18 -13.99
N SER A 79 32.00 -35.56 -13.75
CA SER A 79 31.19 -35.84 -12.55
C SER A 79 30.49 -37.19 -12.58
N ASN A 80 30.33 -37.82 -13.75
CA ASN A 80 29.52 -39.03 -13.95
C ASN A 80 28.09 -38.92 -13.38
N GLU A 81 27.56 -37.70 -13.23
CA GLU A 81 26.25 -37.47 -12.63
C GLU A 81 25.15 -37.72 -13.67
N LYS A 82 24.25 -38.66 -13.38
CA LYS A 82 23.15 -39.04 -14.30
C LYS A 82 22.15 -37.90 -14.53
N LYS A 83 21.99 -36.99 -13.58
CA LYS A 83 21.03 -35.87 -13.67
C LYS A 83 21.37 -34.88 -14.79
N ILE A 84 22.62 -34.82 -15.23
CA ILE A 84 23.07 -33.92 -16.30
C ILE A 84 23.29 -34.63 -17.64
N GLU A 85 23.08 -35.95 -17.69
CA GLU A 85 23.15 -36.76 -18.92
C GLU A 85 22.21 -36.24 -20.04
N PRO A 86 20.98 -35.76 -19.76
CA PRO A 86 20.14 -35.15 -20.79
C PRO A 86 20.80 -33.94 -21.46
N LEU A 87 21.47 -33.10 -20.68
CA LEU A 87 22.17 -31.91 -21.18
C LEU A 87 23.43 -32.29 -21.97
N GLU A 88 24.22 -33.23 -21.45
CA GLU A 88 25.38 -33.81 -22.15
C GLU A 88 24.98 -34.33 -23.54
N ASN A 89 23.93 -35.14 -23.60
CA ASN A 89 23.43 -35.70 -24.86
C ASN A 89 23.02 -34.60 -25.84
N VAL A 90 22.30 -33.56 -25.38
CA VAL A 90 21.88 -32.45 -26.24
C VAL A 90 23.05 -31.68 -26.81
N ILE A 91 24.05 -31.34 -25.99
CA ILE A 91 25.19 -30.58 -26.48
C ILE A 91 26.05 -31.43 -27.44
N GLN A 92 26.19 -32.74 -27.16
CA GLN A 92 26.92 -33.66 -28.04
C GLN A 92 26.31 -33.76 -29.45
N LEU A 93 25.00 -33.55 -29.59
CA LEU A 93 24.33 -33.50 -30.89
C LEU A 93 24.80 -32.31 -31.76
N PHE A 94 25.17 -31.18 -31.14
CA PHE A 94 25.69 -30.01 -31.88
C PHE A 94 27.14 -30.22 -32.34
N TYR A 95 27.94 -31.00 -31.60
CA TYR A 95 29.33 -31.30 -31.95
C TYR A 95 29.46 -32.26 -33.14
N LYS A 96 28.58 -33.28 -33.24
CA LYS A 96 28.53 -34.22 -34.37
C LYS A 96 27.10 -34.29 -34.93
N PRO A 97 26.67 -33.29 -35.72
CA PRO A 97 25.34 -33.30 -36.30
C PRO A 97 25.24 -34.48 -37.29
N ASN A 98 24.54 -35.54 -36.89
CA ASN A 98 24.15 -36.62 -37.80
C ASN A 98 23.00 -36.11 -38.69
N LYS A 99 22.98 -36.42 -39.99
CA LYS A 99 21.84 -36.07 -40.88
C LYS A 99 20.49 -36.62 -40.39
N ASN A 100 20.51 -37.67 -39.55
CA ASN A 100 19.33 -38.25 -38.92
C ASN A 100 19.15 -37.87 -37.43
N SER A 101 19.89 -36.87 -36.93
CA SER A 101 19.84 -36.49 -35.52
C SER A 101 18.56 -35.73 -35.15
N THR A 102 18.09 -35.93 -33.93
CA THR A 102 16.95 -35.23 -33.32
C THR A 102 17.18 -33.74 -33.06
N THR A 103 18.25 -33.13 -33.59
CA THR A 103 18.47 -31.68 -33.59
C THR A 103 17.30 -30.90 -34.20
N ASN A 104 16.55 -31.50 -35.12
CA ASN A 104 15.29 -30.93 -35.66
C ASN A 104 14.14 -30.88 -34.63
N LYS A 105 14.32 -31.41 -33.41
CA LYS A 105 13.35 -31.36 -32.31
C LYS A 105 13.59 -30.22 -31.33
N ILE A 106 14.71 -29.49 -31.46
CA ILE A 106 14.93 -28.25 -30.72
C ILE A 106 14.21 -27.17 -31.54
N PRO A 107 13.12 -26.55 -31.05
CA PRO A 107 12.34 -25.59 -31.81
C PRO A 107 13.26 -24.49 -32.34
N GLU A 108 13.14 -24.12 -33.60
CA GLU A 108 13.87 -22.97 -34.13
C GLU A 108 13.45 -21.69 -33.38
N CYS A 109 14.35 -20.70 -33.31
CA CYS A 109 14.18 -19.44 -32.58
C CYS A 109 13.07 -18.53 -33.17
N ASN A 110 12.29 -19.04 -34.12
CA ASN A 110 11.20 -18.39 -34.82
C ASN A 110 9.81 -18.86 -34.33
N ALA A 111 9.74 -19.89 -33.49
CA ALA A 111 8.52 -20.23 -32.78
C ALA A 111 8.19 -19.11 -31.78
N PHE A 112 6.91 -18.92 -31.44
CA PHE A 112 6.51 -18.07 -30.32
C PHE A 112 5.71 -18.93 -29.34
N PHE A 113 6.09 -18.90 -28.08
CA PHE A 113 5.37 -19.54 -26.99
C PHE A 113 4.78 -18.46 -26.09
N VAL A 114 3.51 -18.62 -25.74
CA VAL A 114 2.86 -17.79 -24.73
C VAL A 114 3.25 -18.35 -23.36
N VAL A 115 4.05 -17.60 -22.61
CA VAL A 115 4.45 -17.99 -21.25
C VAL A 115 3.60 -17.22 -20.25
N LYS A 116 3.03 -17.96 -19.30
CA LYS A 116 2.34 -17.40 -18.13
C LYS A 116 3.37 -16.97 -17.11
N LEU A 117 3.43 -15.67 -16.84
CA LEU A 117 4.25 -15.06 -15.80
C LEU A 117 3.39 -14.78 -14.59
N ILE A 118 3.83 -15.24 -13.42
CA ILE A 118 3.20 -14.92 -12.14
C ILE A 118 4.17 -14.02 -11.38
N THR A 119 3.76 -12.78 -11.16
CA THR A 119 4.51 -11.78 -10.37
C THR A 119 3.85 -11.63 -9.02
N GLU A 120 4.60 -11.85 -7.96
CA GLU A 120 4.13 -11.67 -6.58
C GLU A 120 4.79 -10.42 -6.00
N TYR A 121 3.94 -9.52 -5.50
CA TYR A 121 4.36 -8.28 -4.86
C TYR A 121 4.23 -8.44 -3.36
N TYR A 122 5.34 -8.23 -2.67
CA TYR A 122 5.41 -8.36 -1.23
C TYR A 122 5.75 -7.02 -0.58
N VAL A 123 5.17 -6.78 0.58
CA VAL A 123 5.55 -5.68 1.47
C VAL A 123 6.19 -6.26 2.73
N ASP A 124 7.44 -5.88 2.94
CA ASP A 124 8.19 -6.20 4.14
C ASP A 124 7.84 -5.18 5.23
N ARG A 125 7.56 -5.70 6.43
CA ARG A 125 7.20 -4.89 7.59
C ARG A 125 8.37 -4.84 8.56
N TYR A 126 8.72 -3.63 8.96
CA TYR A 126 9.75 -3.36 9.96
C TYR A 126 9.16 -2.56 11.11
N GLU A 127 9.54 -2.92 12.32
CA GLU A 127 9.40 -2.06 13.49
C GLU A 127 10.66 -1.19 13.56
N ILE A 128 10.49 0.11 13.79
CA ILE A 128 11.57 1.08 13.77
C ILE A 128 11.53 1.86 15.05
N TRP A 129 12.64 1.87 15.78
CA TRP A 129 12.80 2.66 16.99
C TRP A 129 13.74 3.81 16.70
N LYS A 130 13.31 5.00 17.11
CA LYS A 130 14.02 6.26 16.93
C LYS A 130 14.31 6.90 18.28
N TYR A 131 15.44 7.57 18.39
CA TYR A 131 15.69 8.43 19.54
C TYR A 131 14.68 9.58 19.52
N ALA A 132 13.95 9.78 20.61
CA ALA A 132 12.96 10.83 20.69
C ALA A 132 13.55 12.24 20.50
N SER A 133 14.81 12.44 20.89
CA SER A 133 15.50 13.74 20.82
C SER A 133 16.03 14.10 19.43
N THR A 134 16.54 13.13 18.68
CA THR A 134 17.20 13.37 17.38
C THR A 134 16.41 12.86 16.18
N GLY A 135 15.43 11.98 16.41
CA GLY A 135 14.71 11.26 15.35
C GLY A 135 15.54 10.18 14.65
N GLU A 136 16.79 9.98 15.06
CA GLU A 136 17.69 9.00 14.46
C GLU A 136 17.22 7.57 14.79
N VAL A 137 17.22 6.71 13.77
CA VAL A 137 16.88 5.29 13.89
C VAL A 137 18.03 4.55 14.56
N PHE A 138 17.76 3.89 15.68
CA PHE A 138 18.77 3.07 16.39
C PHE A 138 18.46 1.57 16.36
N LEU A 139 17.22 1.20 16.01
CA LEU A 139 16.85 -0.19 15.83
C LEU A 139 15.84 -0.31 14.68
N THR A 140 16.04 -1.36 13.88
CA THR A 140 15.08 -1.83 12.89
C THR A 140 14.91 -3.33 13.07
N LYS A 141 13.69 -3.80 13.26
CA LYS A 141 13.37 -5.22 13.44
C LYS A 141 12.41 -5.64 12.36
N TYR A 142 12.79 -6.65 11.60
CA TYR A 142 11.90 -7.25 10.63
C TYR A 142 10.78 -8.01 11.37
N ILE A 143 9.52 -7.66 11.06
CA ILE A 143 8.33 -8.26 11.66
C ILE A 143 7.83 -9.42 10.78
N GLY A 144 7.95 -9.28 9.46
CA GLY A 144 7.46 -10.26 8.52
C GLY A 144 7.15 -9.65 7.16
N GLN A 145 6.63 -10.48 6.27
CA GLN A 145 6.30 -10.13 4.91
C GLN A 145 4.83 -10.46 4.63
N VAL A 146 4.15 -9.60 3.88
CA VAL A 146 2.77 -9.80 3.46
C VAL A 146 2.70 -9.75 1.93
N LEU A 147 2.05 -10.75 1.32
CA LEU A 147 1.71 -10.73 -0.10
C LEU A 147 0.62 -9.68 -0.31
N VAL A 148 0.90 -8.68 -1.15
CA VAL A 148 -0.01 -7.57 -1.44
C VAL A 148 -0.80 -7.81 -2.72
N LYS A 149 -0.13 -8.34 -3.74
CA LYS A 149 -0.72 -8.53 -5.06
C LYS A 149 -0.06 -9.72 -5.74
N THR A 150 -0.85 -10.49 -6.46
CA THR A 150 -0.36 -11.43 -7.48
C THR A 150 -0.86 -10.95 -8.83
N GLU A 151 0.05 -10.82 -9.78
CA GLU A 151 -0.25 -10.39 -11.14
C GLU A 151 0.14 -11.48 -12.12
N VAL A 152 -0.81 -11.86 -12.97
CA VAL A 152 -0.59 -12.86 -14.01
C VAL A 152 -0.52 -12.13 -15.35
N THR A 153 0.63 -12.19 -16.00
CA THR A 153 0.80 -11.66 -17.36
C THR A 153 1.14 -12.80 -18.32
N TYR A 154 0.79 -12.63 -19.59
CA TYR A 154 1.17 -13.56 -20.65
C TYR A 154 2.13 -12.83 -21.58
N LYS A 155 3.34 -13.36 -21.74
CA LYS A 155 4.32 -12.79 -22.68
C LYS A 155 4.64 -13.79 -23.78
N ASN A 156 4.76 -13.28 -25.00
CA ASN A 156 5.30 -14.03 -26.11
C ASN A 156 6.80 -14.13 -25.93
N MET A 157 7.31 -15.35 -25.74
CA MET A 157 8.73 -15.66 -25.75
C MET A 157 9.02 -16.45 -27.02
N ALA A 158 10.12 -16.13 -27.71
CA ALA A 158 10.51 -16.90 -28.90
C ALA A 158 10.76 -18.37 -28.52
N VAL A 159 11.43 -18.63 -27.41
CA VAL A 159 11.64 -19.99 -26.87
C VAL A 159 11.86 -19.95 -25.35
N ALA A 160 11.69 -21.09 -24.68
CA ALA A 160 11.90 -21.24 -23.22
C ALA A 160 13.39 -21.36 -22.81
N TYR A 161 14.30 -20.95 -23.70
CA TYR A 161 15.74 -21.03 -23.53
C TYR A 161 16.41 -19.88 -24.33
N PRO A 162 17.58 -19.37 -23.91
CA PRO A 162 18.37 -18.36 -24.62
C PRO A 162 18.57 -18.78 -26.06
N CYS A 163 18.17 -17.91 -26.97
CA CYS A 163 18.33 -18.19 -28.38
C CYS A 163 19.12 -17.08 -29.04
N ASP A 164 20.03 -17.46 -29.92
CA ASP A 164 20.81 -16.52 -30.71
C ASP A 164 19.89 -15.85 -31.73
N SER A 165 18.98 -14.98 -31.30
CA SER A 165 18.23 -14.13 -32.20
C SER A 165 19.12 -12.96 -32.61
N GLU A 166 19.23 -12.71 -33.92
CA GLU A 166 19.91 -11.52 -34.46
C GLU A 166 19.24 -10.20 -34.01
N TYR A 167 18.06 -10.29 -33.41
CA TYR A 167 17.23 -9.14 -33.04
C TYR A 167 17.49 -8.58 -31.64
N GLY A 168 18.48 -9.08 -30.89
CA GLY A 168 18.97 -8.43 -29.67
C GLY A 168 17.94 -8.22 -28.54
N ASN A 169 16.79 -8.89 -28.59
CA ASN A 169 15.67 -8.65 -27.66
C ASN A 169 15.57 -9.66 -26.50
N ASP A 170 16.54 -10.57 -26.37
CA ASP A 170 16.58 -11.55 -25.27
C ASP A 170 17.13 -10.95 -23.95
N ASP A 171 17.18 -9.62 -23.82
CA ASP A 171 17.50 -8.90 -22.57
C ASP A 171 16.53 -9.23 -21.42
N ILE A 172 15.43 -9.93 -21.70
CA ILE A 172 14.48 -10.38 -20.68
C ILE A 172 14.45 -11.91 -20.59
N HIS A 173 15.54 -12.48 -20.08
CA HIS A 173 15.50 -13.79 -19.46
C HIS A 173 14.69 -13.69 -18.16
N ILE A 174 13.36 -13.76 -18.27
CA ILE A 174 12.48 -13.65 -17.11
C ILE A 174 12.54 -14.98 -16.35
N PRO A 175 13.08 -15.04 -15.13
CA PRO A 175 12.87 -16.20 -14.27
C PRO A 175 11.36 -16.40 -14.08
N TYR A 176 10.88 -17.64 -14.18
CA TYR A 176 9.46 -18.03 -14.05
C TYR A 176 8.78 -17.51 -12.75
N LEU A 177 9.57 -17.02 -11.79
CA LEU A 177 9.13 -16.31 -10.61
C LEU A 177 10.04 -15.08 -10.40
N SER A 178 9.48 -13.88 -10.56
CA SER A 178 10.13 -12.63 -10.15
C SER A 178 9.48 -12.16 -8.85
N LYS A 179 10.27 -12.10 -7.77
CA LYS A 179 9.86 -11.49 -6.50
C LYS A 179 10.37 -10.06 -6.48
N ASN A 180 9.45 -9.10 -6.51
CA ASN A 180 9.77 -7.70 -6.33
C ASN A 180 9.50 -7.31 -4.88
N TYR A 181 10.51 -6.73 -4.24
CA TYR A 181 10.43 -6.25 -2.87
C TYR A 181 10.29 -4.73 -2.90
N GLN A 182 9.27 -4.22 -2.23
CA GLN A 182 9.13 -2.79 -1.96
C GLN A 182 9.12 -2.58 -0.44
N THR A 183 10.11 -1.87 0.07
CA THR A 183 10.13 -1.43 1.47
C THR A 183 9.23 -0.20 1.58
N VAL A 184 8.15 -0.30 2.37
CA VAL A 184 7.24 0.81 2.65
C VAL A 184 7.35 1.16 4.12
N PHE A 185 7.80 2.38 4.43
CA PHE A 185 7.78 2.91 5.78
C PHE A 185 6.38 3.47 6.06
N LYS A 186 5.74 2.98 7.13
CA LYS A 186 4.43 3.48 7.58
C LYS A 186 4.57 4.12 8.94
N GLU A 187 3.98 5.30 9.09
CA GLU A 187 3.85 5.97 10.38
C GLU A 187 2.62 5.44 11.12
N ASN A 188 2.53 5.71 12.43
CA ASN A 188 1.40 5.26 13.25
C ASN A 188 0.05 5.75 12.70
N ALA A 189 0.02 6.94 12.10
CA ALA A 189 -1.15 7.49 11.44
C ALA A 189 -1.65 6.61 10.27
N ASP A 190 -0.73 6.11 9.44
CA ASP A 190 -1.08 5.24 8.30
C ASP A 190 -1.58 3.87 8.83
N ILE A 191 -0.93 3.34 9.87
CA ILE A 191 -1.35 2.09 10.52
C ILE A 191 -2.75 2.24 11.16
N LEU A 192 -3.03 3.40 11.75
CA LEU A 192 -4.29 3.67 12.40
C LEU A 192 -5.44 3.74 11.39
N GLU A 193 -5.23 4.42 10.26
CA GLU A 193 -6.18 4.45 9.16
C GLU A 193 -6.47 3.04 8.62
N GLU A 194 -5.47 2.17 8.50
CA GLU A 194 -5.67 0.77 8.09
C GLU A 194 -6.55 -0.03 9.05
N LYS A 195 -6.51 0.30 10.34
CA LYS A 195 -7.30 -0.37 11.40
C LYS A 195 -8.75 0.12 11.51
N ILE A 196 -9.16 1.06 10.66
CA ILE A 196 -10.57 1.46 10.55
C ILE A 196 -11.32 0.40 9.74
N ASP A 197 -12.15 -0.38 10.43
CA ASP A 197 -13.07 -1.35 9.85
C ASP A 197 -14.43 -0.71 9.63
N TYR A 198 -14.77 -0.44 8.38
CA TYR A 198 -16.05 0.14 7.95
C TYR A 198 -16.84 -0.82 7.05
N SER A 199 -16.56 -2.12 7.16
CA SER A 199 -17.20 -3.16 6.33
C SER A 199 -18.71 -3.30 6.55
N GLN A 200 -19.22 -2.84 7.70
CA GLN A 200 -20.62 -2.92 8.11
C GLN A 200 -21.41 -1.62 7.83
N LEU A 201 -20.82 -0.68 7.11
CA LEU A 201 -21.53 0.50 6.60
C LEU A 201 -22.39 0.14 5.38
N ASP A 202 -23.45 0.92 5.15
CA ASP A 202 -24.22 0.83 3.92
C ASP A 202 -23.36 1.20 2.68
N PRO A 203 -23.77 0.83 1.46
CA PRO A 203 -22.98 1.08 0.26
C PRO A 203 -22.58 2.55 0.07
N CYS A 204 -23.48 3.50 0.37
CA CYS A 204 -23.16 4.92 0.19
C CYS A 204 -22.11 5.40 1.19
N THR A 205 -22.34 5.16 2.48
CA THR A 205 -21.46 5.62 3.56
C THR A 205 -20.09 4.92 3.47
N LYS A 206 -20.09 3.66 3.04
CA LYS A 206 -18.87 2.93 2.69
C LYS A 206 -18.11 3.59 1.54
N ALA A 207 -18.77 3.97 0.45
CA ALA A 207 -18.13 4.65 -0.66
C ALA A 207 -17.52 6.00 -0.23
N ILE A 208 -18.19 6.74 0.66
CA ILE A 208 -17.65 7.97 1.26
C ILE A 208 -16.38 7.66 2.06
N MET A 209 -16.39 6.64 2.92
CA MET A 209 -15.20 6.22 3.67
C MET A 209 -14.03 5.80 2.77
N GLU A 210 -14.30 5.06 1.70
CA GLU A 210 -13.27 4.66 0.74
C GLU A 210 -12.62 5.88 0.08
N LYS A 211 -13.40 6.92 -0.23
CA LYS A 211 -12.89 8.17 -0.80
C LYS A 211 -12.09 8.98 0.21
N LEU A 212 -12.52 9.01 1.47
CA LEU A 212 -11.79 9.68 2.56
C LEU A 212 -10.44 8.99 2.85
N LYS A 213 -10.36 7.66 2.74
CA LYS A 213 -9.11 6.90 2.92
C LYS A 213 -8.18 6.98 1.72
N ASN A 214 -8.70 6.92 0.50
CA ASN A 214 -7.88 6.84 -0.72
C ASN A 214 -7.50 8.21 -1.29
N SER A 215 -7.39 9.24 -0.44
CA SER A 215 -7.09 10.60 -0.92
C SER A 215 -5.58 10.86 -0.86
N ASN A 216 -4.96 11.13 -2.00
CA ASN A 216 -3.50 11.02 -2.21
C ASN A 216 -2.59 11.80 -1.23
N GLU A 217 -3.06 12.88 -0.58
CA GLU A 217 -2.24 13.73 0.32
C GLU A 217 -2.97 14.26 1.57
N LYS A 218 -4.29 14.09 1.65
CA LYS A 218 -5.17 14.74 2.65
C LYS A 218 -6.20 13.76 3.22
N ASP A 219 -5.80 12.50 3.35
CA ASP A 219 -6.61 11.38 3.85
C ASP A 219 -6.78 11.41 5.38
N ILE A 220 -7.39 10.38 5.94
CA ILE A 220 -7.60 10.26 7.38
C ILE A 220 -6.24 10.14 8.11
N ALA A 221 -5.24 9.49 7.51
CA ALA A 221 -3.89 9.48 8.05
C ALA A 221 -3.30 10.90 8.18
N SER A 222 -3.55 11.80 7.23
CA SER A 222 -3.12 13.20 7.32
C SER A 222 -3.75 13.95 8.50
N ILE A 223 -5.01 13.65 8.84
CA ILE A 223 -5.68 14.20 10.03
C ILE A 223 -4.95 13.70 11.27
N PHE A 224 -4.72 12.39 11.39
CA PHE A 224 -3.99 11.82 12.52
C PHE A 224 -2.58 12.40 12.68
N LYS A 225 -1.87 12.67 11.58
CA LYS A 225 -0.55 13.35 11.60
C LYS A 225 -0.66 14.77 12.18
N LYS A 226 -1.64 15.57 11.75
CA LYS A 226 -1.89 16.91 12.31
C LYS A 226 -2.20 16.89 13.81
N PHE A 227 -2.91 15.86 14.26
CA PHE A 227 -3.20 15.66 15.66
C PHE A 227 -2.03 15.06 16.46
N GLY A 228 -0.96 14.59 15.80
CA GLY A 228 0.19 13.98 16.45
C GLY A 228 -0.13 12.60 17.00
N ALA A 229 -0.85 11.78 16.24
CA ALA A 229 -1.27 10.45 16.67
C ALA A 229 -0.08 9.51 16.89
N THR A 230 0.09 9.07 18.13
CA THR A 230 1.11 8.09 18.54
C THR A 230 0.51 6.74 18.91
N THR A 231 -0.77 6.70 19.26
CA THR A 231 -1.46 5.52 19.81
C THR A 231 -2.17 4.76 18.70
N ILE A 232 -1.96 3.44 18.66
CA ILE A 232 -2.66 2.55 17.73
C ILE A 232 -3.85 1.92 18.45
N TYR A 233 -5.06 2.16 17.94
CA TYR A 233 -6.30 1.58 18.43
C TYR A 233 -7.10 0.92 17.31
N LYS A 234 -8.17 0.19 17.67
CA LYS A 234 -9.13 -0.37 16.72
C LYS A 234 -10.37 0.52 16.63
N LEU A 235 -10.79 0.81 15.41
CA LEU A 235 -12.02 1.56 15.13
C LEU A 235 -12.94 0.73 14.25
N THR A 236 -14.13 0.41 14.74
CA THR A 236 -15.17 -0.23 13.93
C THR A 236 -16.28 0.76 13.64
N MET A 237 -16.82 0.75 12.43
CA MET A 237 -17.96 1.55 12.00
C MET A 237 -19.09 0.64 11.50
N MET A 238 -20.32 0.90 11.93
CA MET A 238 -21.49 0.12 11.51
C MET A 238 -22.74 0.99 11.38
N MET A 239 -23.69 0.56 10.56
CA MET A 239 -25.04 1.13 10.59
C MET A 239 -25.78 0.66 11.84
N GLY A 240 -26.54 1.54 12.49
CA GLY A 240 -27.31 1.17 13.67
C GLY A 240 -28.30 2.23 14.16
N ALA A 241 -28.97 1.90 15.25
CA ALA A 241 -29.81 2.83 15.99
C ALA A 241 -28.93 3.73 16.89
N MET A 242 -29.26 5.01 16.92
CA MET A 242 -28.53 6.01 17.70
C MET A 242 -29.02 6.05 19.14
N GLN A 243 -28.12 6.17 20.12
CA GLN A 243 -28.51 6.43 21.50
C GLN A 243 -29.05 7.85 21.67
N LYS A 244 -28.46 8.81 20.94
CA LYS A 244 -28.90 10.19 20.94
C LYS A 244 -29.84 10.49 19.76
N VAL A 245 -31.05 10.94 20.10
CA VAL A 245 -32.03 11.44 19.13
C VAL A 245 -31.39 12.59 18.33
N ASP A 246 -31.59 12.61 17.02
CA ASP A 246 -31.05 13.62 16.09
C ASP A 246 -29.51 13.69 16.00
N SER A 247 -28.83 12.55 16.15
CA SER A 247 -27.41 12.44 15.79
C SER A 247 -27.25 11.61 14.52
N PHE A 248 -26.40 12.05 13.59
CA PHE A 248 -26.10 11.27 12.39
C PHE A 248 -25.18 10.09 12.70
N ALA A 249 -24.19 10.31 13.56
CA ALA A 249 -23.29 9.27 14.02
C ALA A 249 -22.89 9.54 15.48
N GLU A 250 -22.35 8.53 16.14
CA GLU A 250 -21.86 8.63 17.52
C GLU A 250 -20.71 7.66 17.74
N THR A 251 -19.71 8.09 18.50
CA THR A 251 -18.58 7.27 18.91
C THR A 251 -18.74 6.84 20.36
N ILE A 252 -18.57 5.55 20.63
CA ILE A 252 -18.49 5.00 21.98
C ILE A 252 -17.21 4.21 22.19
N LYS A 253 -16.73 4.18 23.44
CA LYS A 253 -15.68 3.26 23.89
C LYS A 253 -16.31 1.91 24.22
N THR A 254 -15.87 0.86 23.55
CA THR A 254 -16.31 -0.53 23.84
C THR A 254 -15.39 -1.21 24.85
N SER A 255 -14.10 -0.94 24.77
CA SER A 255 -13.07 -1.30 25.74
C SER A 255 -11.83 -0.42 25.51
N THR A 256 -10.80 -0.53 26.34
CA THR A 256 -9.56 0.25 26.16
C THR A 256 -9.00 0.05 24.76
N ASN A 257 -8.72 1.16 24.06
CA ASN A 257 -8.21 1.18 22.68
C ASN A 257 -9.10 0.47 21.64
N ASN A 258 -10.40 0.32 21.92
CA ASN A 258 -11.39 -0.21 20.98
C ASN A 258 -12.65 0.67 20.97
N TYR A 259 -12.89 1.33 19.84
CA TYR A 259 -14.00 2.27 19.68
C TYR A 259 -14.96 1.80 18.58
N LEU A 260 -16.23 2.11 18.77
CA LEU A 260 -17.31 1.84 17.82
C LEU A 260 -17.94 3.17 17.41
N ILE A 261 -18.03 3.40 16.11
CA ILE A 261 -18.84 4.45 15.52
C ILE A 261 -20.12 3.82 14.98
N THR A 262 -21.25 4.24 15.52
CA THR A 262 -22.57 3.91 14.97
C THR A 262 -23.00 5.04 14.05
N VAL A 263 -23.36 4.70 12.80
CA VAL A 263 -23.94 5.64 11.83
C VAL A 263 -25.43 5.35 11.73
N SER A 264 -26.24 6.41 11.77
CA SER A 264 -27.69 6.30 11.76
C SER A 264 -28.18 5.63 10.47
N LYS A 265 -28.97 4.57 10.65
CA LYS A 265 -29.59 3.85 9.54
C LYS A 265 -30.80 4.57 8.94
N ASP A 266 -31.61 5.20 9.79
CA ASP A 266 -32.98 5.62 9.43
C ASP A 266 -33.14 7.15 9.36
N ASN A 267 -32.18 7.91 9.87
CA ASN A 267 -32.21 9.38 9.85
C ASN A 267 -31.27 9.94 8.77
N TYR A 268 -31.49 11.19 8.36
CA TYR A 268 -30.62 11.92 7.43
C TYR A 268 -30.51 11.27 6.03
N THR A 269 -31.59 10.62 5.57
CA THR A 269 -31.67 10.00 4.24
C THR A 269 -31.51 11.02 3.10
N THR A 270 -31.81 12.29 3.36
CA THR A 270 -31.65 13.39 2.39
C THR A 270 -30.31 14.10 2.49
N ALA A 271 -29.49 13.81 3.50
CA ALA A 271 -28.22 14.48 3.71
C ALA A 271 -27.25 14.22 2.57
N SER A 272 -26.48 15.26 2.25
CA SER A 272 -25.43 15.19 1.23
C SER A 272 -24.26 14.31 1.67
N ASP A 273 -23.51 13.80 0.71
CA ASP A 273 -22.24 13.10 0.90
C ASP A 273 -21.22 13.96 1.68
N LEU A 274 -21.20 15.27 1.46
CA LEU A 274 -20.36 16.22 2.19
C LEU A 274 -20.75 16.31 3.68
N TYR A 275 -22.05 16.35 4.00
CA TYR A 275 -22.53 16.28 5.40
C TYR A 275 -22.10 14.97 6.06
N ARG A 276 -22.33 13.85 5.38
CA ARG A 276 -21.97 12.51 5.87
C ARG A 276 -20.47 12.36 6.07
N ALA A 277 -19.65 12.81 5.12
CA ALA A 277 -18.20 12.85 5.22
C ALA A 277 -17.73 13.67 6.42
N THR A 278 -18.32 14.86 6.62
CA THR A 278 -18.02 15.72 7.76
C THR A 278 -18.28 15.01 9.08
N ALA A 279 -19.43 14.35 9.21
CA ALA A 279 -19.79 13.63 10.43
C ALA A 279 -18.86 12.43 10.68
N LEU A 280 -18.51 11.65 9.64
CA LEU A 280 -17.57 10.53 9.78
C LEU A 280 -16.18 10.99 10.26
N LEU A 281 -15.65 12.08 9.69
CA LEU A 281 -14.38 12.67 10.12
C LEU A 281 -14.46 13.19 11.56
N HIS A 282 -15.59 13.80 11.94
CA HIS A 282 -15.85 14.23 13.32
C HIS A 282 -15.78 13.05 14.29
N GLU A 283 -16.46 11.94 14.00
CA GLU A 283 -16.44 10.73 14.83
C GLU A 283 -15.07 10.04 14.87
N ILE A 284 -14.31 10.03 13.77
CA ILE A 284 -12.92 9.52 13.77
C ILE A 284 -12.05 10.30 14.78
N ILE A 285 -12.24 11.63 14.85
CA ILE A 285 -11.50 12.46 15.81
C ILE A 285 -11.97 12.22 17.24
N HIS A 286 -13.26 11.94 17.47
CA HIS A 286 -13.73 11.47 18.79
C HIS A 286 -12.99 10.22 19.24
N ALA A 287 -12.90 9.20 18.37
CA ALA A 287 -12.18 7.97 18.68
C ALA A 287 -10.70 8.25 19.02
N TYR A 288 -10.05 9.15 18.29
CA TYR A 288 -8.67 9.56 18.59
C TYR A 288 -8.56 10.26 19.95
N MET A 289 -9.47 11.19 20.27
CA MET A 289 -9.46 11.87 21.56
C MET A 289 -9.70 10.87 22.72
N LEU A 290 -10.59 9.90 22.53
CA LEU A 290 -10.82 8.81 23.49
C LEU A 290 -9.57 7.94 23.68
N SER A 291 -8.77 7.68 22.63
CA SER A 291 -7.52 6.92 22.78
C SER A 291 -6.47 7.63 23.61
N ILE A 292 -6.37 8.95 23.47
CA ILE A 292 -5.48 9.75 24.31
C ILE A 292 -5.92 9.76 25.77
N VAL A 293 -7.23 9.76 26.03
CA VAL A 293 -7.78 9.63 27.38
C VAL A 293 -7.49 8.25 27.96
N ASP A 294 -7.66 7.18 27.18
CA ASP A 294 -7.41 5.80 27.60
C ASP A 294 -5.96 5.54 28.01
N ASP A 295 -5.00 6.03 27.23
CA ASP A 295 -3.58 5.87 27.54
C ASP A 295 -3.16 6.62 28.82
N SER A 296 -3.98 7.54 29.30
CA SER A 296 -3.64 8.45 30.39
C SER A 296 -4.08 7.98 31.78
N ASN A 297 -4.69 6.79 31.91
CA ASN A 297 -5.31 6.30 33.16
C ASN A 297 -6.20 7.37 33.81
N TYR A 298 -6.94 8.12 32.99
CA TYR A 298 -7.88 9.13 33.48
C TYR A 298 -8.89 8.43 34.41
N PRO A 299 -9.08 8.88 35.66
CA PRO A 299 -9.95 8.18 36.60
C PRO A 299 -11.40 8.22 36.10
N THR A 300 -11.85 7.13 35.50
CA THR A 300 -13.22 6.96 34.99
C THR A 300 -14.23 6.65 36.09
N THR A 301 -13.83 6.68 37.36
CA THR A 301 -14.64 6.19 38.49
C THR A 301 -15.60 7.23 39.08
N THR A 302 -15.51 8.51 38.70
CA THR A 302 -16.40 9.56 39.26
C THR A 302 -16.94 10.58 38.25
N THR A 303 -16.44 10.61 37.02
CA THR A 303 -17.00 11.47 35.96
C THR A 303 -18.03 10.68 35.15
N PRO A 304 -19.19 11.27 34.79
CA PRO A 304 -20.08 10.68 33.80
C PRO A 304 -19.22 10.27 32.60
N GLN A 305 -19.54 9.12 31.98
CA GLN A 305 -18.94 8.73 30.70
C GLN A 305 -18.74 9.99 29.85
N LEU A 306 -17.53 10.26 29.35
CA LEU A 306 -17.25 11.39 28.44
C LEU A 306 -18.11 11.19 27.18
N THR A 307 -19.38 11.58 27.29
CA THR A 307 -20.49 11.18 26.40
C THR A 307 -20.85 12.33 25.47
N ASN A 308 -20.39 13.54 25.78
CA ASN A 308 -20.57 14.69 24.92
C ASN A 308 -19.21 15.23 24.46
N PHE A 309 -19.18 15.67 23.20
CA PHE A 309 -17.97 16.20 22.57
C PHE A 309 -17.32 17.36 23.33
N PRO A 310 -18.07 18.34 23.89
CA PRO A 310 -17.45 19.46 24.61
C PRO A 310 -16.58 19.02 25.79
N GLU A 311 -17.03 18.03 26.58
CA GLU A 311 -16.28 17.52 27.72
C GLU A 311 -15.07 16.70 27.29
N LEU A 312 -15.22 15.86 26.27
CA LEU A 312 -14.11 15.09 25.69
C LEU A 312 -13.03 16.01 25.11
N PHE A 313 -13.43 17.03 24.35
CA PHE A 313 -12.53 18.02 23.78
C PHE A 313 -11.77 18.77 24.87
N LYS A 314 -12.46 19.21 25.93
CA LYS A 314 -11.84 19.85 27.09
C LYS A 314 -10.82 18.92 27.77
N ALA A 315 -11.16 17.65 27.98
CA ALA A 315 -10.26 16.66 28.58
C ALA A 315 -9.02 16.44 27.70
N PHE A 316 -9.19 16.34 26.39
CA PHE A 316 -8.11 16.20 25.42
C PHE A 316 -7.16 17.41 25.43
N VAL A 317 -7.69 18.65 25.39
CA VAL A 317 -6.88 19.89 25.47
C VAL A 317 -6.09 19.94 26.77
N ASN A 318 -6.75 19.69 27.90
CA ASN A 318 -6.10 19.65 29.23
C ASN A 318 -4.93 18.66 29.27
N LYS A 319 -5.11 17.48 28.67
CA LYS A 319 -4.07 16.43 28.67
C LYS A 319 -2.88 16.81 27.80
N ARG A 320 -3.12 17.29 26.58
CA ARG A 320 -2.05 17.67 25.65
C ARG A 320 -1.12 18.73 26.23
N ASN A 321 -1.67 19.65 27.02
CA ASN A 321 -0.94 20.78 27.58
C ASN A 321 -0.48 20.58 29.04
N ASN A 322 -0.73 19.41 29.63
CA ASN A 322 -0.38 19.09 31.03
C ASN A 322 -0.91 20.10 32.06
N THR A 323 -2.08 20.70 31.81
CA THR A 323 -2.71 21.70 32.69
C THR A 323 -4.19 21.41 32.84
N GLN A 324 -4.67 21.28 34.08
CA GLN A 324 -6.10 21.08 34.37
C GLN A 324 -6.97 22.31 34.07
N ALA A 325 -6.32 23.47 33.96
CA ALA A 325 -6.90 24.73 33.51
C ALA A 325 -6.41 25.04 32.10
N ALA A 326 -6.96 24.37 31.08
CA ALA A 326 -6.74 24.83 29.72
C ALA A 326 -7.29 26.26 29.58
N VAL A 327 -6.38 27.21 29.41
CA VAL A 327 -6.70 28.62 29.15
C VAL A 327 -7.51 28.68 27.84
N MET A 328 -8.47 29.59 27.71
CA MET A 328 -9.33 29.68 26.51
C MET A 328 -8.55 29.73 25.19
N ALA A 329 -7.39 30.40 25.16
CA ALA A 329 -6.51 30.45 23.98
C ALA A 329 -6.08 29.05 23.50
N GLN A 330 -5.87 28.09 24.42
CA GLN A 330 -5.50 26.72 24.07
C GLN A 330 -6.66 25.94 23.44
N HIS A 331 -7.90 26.21 23.85
CA HIS A 331 -9.08 25.62 23.22
C HIS A 331 -9.29 26.19 21.82
N GLU A 332 -8.97 27.46 21.60
CA GLU A 332 -9.01 28.11 20.28
C GLU A 332 -7.96 27.53 19.32
N ASP A 333 -6.72 27.34 19.78
CA ASP A 333 -5.66 26.73 18.98
C ASP A 333 -6.01 25.28 18.57
N MET A 334 -6.54 24.49 19.50
CA MET A 334 -6.96 23.12 19.20
C MET A 334 -8.21 23.07 18.32
N ALA A 335 -9.14 24.03 18.47
CA ALA A 335 -10.27 24.15 17.58
C ALA A 335 -9.81 24.52 16.16
N LYS A 336 -8.78 25.36 16.02
CA LYS A 336 -8.18 25.69 14.73
C LYS A 336 -7.55 24.46 14.07
N ILE A 337 -6.76 23.66 14.80
CA ILE A 337 -6.18 22.41 14.26
C ILE A 337 -7.29 21.46 13.81
N TYR A 338 -8.34 21.31 14.64
CA TYR A 338 -9.50 20.48 14.33
C TYR A 338 -10.21 20.93 13.04
N VAL A 339 -10.56 22.22 12.98
CA VAL A 339 -11.29 22.80 11.84
C VAL A 339 -10.46 22.72 10.57
N GLU A 340 -9.17 23.07 10.64
CA GLU A 340 -8.29 23.04 9.48
C GLU A 340 -8.04 21.62 8.98
N ALA A 341 -7.90 20.63 9.87
CA ALA A 341 -7.73 19.23 9.48
C ALA A 341 -8.95 18.69 8.74
N ILE A 342 -10.14 18.86 9.31
CA ILE A 342 -11.39 18.39 8.67
C ILE A 342 -11.63 19.16 7.36
N ALA A 343 -11.53 20.48 7.37
CA ALA A 343 -11.78 21.28 6.17
C ALA A 343 -10.86 20.88 5.01
N THR A 344 -9.58 20.59 5.31
CA THR A 344 -8.61 20.14 4.31
C THR A 344 -8.99 18.78 3.72
N ALA A 345 -9.43 17.83 4.55
CA ALA A 345 -9.87 16.52 4.09
C ALA A 345 -11.19 16.59 3.28
N LEU A 346 -12.13 17.44 3.70
CA LEU A 346 -13.39 17.67 2.97
C LEU A 346 -13.18 18.35 1.61
N GLU A 347 -12.25 19.30 1.54
CA GLU A 347 -11.83 19.92 0.29
C GLU A 347 -11.31 18.86 -0.70
N GLN A 348 -10.44 17.96 -0.22
CA GLN A 348 -9.90 16.89 -1.06
C GLN A 348 -10.98 15.88 -1.47
N PHE A 349 -11.87 15.52 -0.55
CA PHE A 349 -13.02 14.67 -0.83
C PHE A 349 -13.86 15.26 -1.98
N GLN A 350 -14.22 16.53 -1.88
CA GLN A 350 -15.00 17.21 -2.92
C GLN A 350 -14.25 17.28 -4.25
N TRP A 351 -12.94 17.58 -4.22
CA TRP A 351 -12.11 17.61 -5.42
C TRP A 351 -12.15 16.26 -6.16
N ASN A 352 -11.97 15.16 -5.43
CA ASN A 352 -12.03 13.80 -5.99
C ASN A 352 -13.41 13.47 -6.56
N GLU A 353 -14.50 13.97 -5.97
CA GLU A 353 -15.87 13.74 -6.43
C GLU A 353 -16.26 14.47 -7.71
N THR A 354 -15.62 15.60 -7.99
CA THR A 354 -16.06 16.51 -9.04
C THR A 354 -14.98 16.84 -10.07
N GLY A 355 -13.76 16.34 -9.89
CA GLY A 355 -12.63 16.62 -10.80
C GLY A 355 -12.10 18.05 -10.68
N GLY A 356 -12.46 18.76 -9.61
CA GLY A 356 -12.13 20.15 -9.34
C GLY A 356 -13.12 20.77 -8.36
N ILE A 357 -12.74 21.83 -7.65
CA ILE A 357 -13.68 22.62 -6.84
C ILE A 357 -14.42 23.57 -7.79
N PRO A 358 -15.76 23.53 -7.87
CA PRO A 358 -16.51 24.47 -8.71
C PRO A 358 -16.10 25.92 -8.43
N SER A 359 -15.97 26.75 -9.46
CA SER A 359 -15.47 28.14 -9.33
C SER A 359 -16.35 29.03 -8.46
N THR A 360 -17.63 28.69 -8.29
CA THR A 360 -18.57 29.30 -7.33
C THR A 360 -18.33 28.87 -5.88
N LEU A 361 -17.45 27.87 -5.66
CA LEU A 361 -17.14 27.20 -4.40
C LEU A 361 -15.63 27.27 -4.07
N ALA A 362 -14.85 28.05 -4.82
CA ALA A 362 -13.40 28.21 -4.66
C ALA A 362 -13.00 28.87 -3.32
N ASP A 363 -13.93 29.07 -2.41
CA ASP A 363 -13.64 29.55 -1.07
C ASP A 363 -13.58 28.36 -0.10
N LYS A 364 -12.39 28.14 0.47
CA LYS A 364 -12.13 27.19 1.56
C LYS A 364 -13.14 27.35 2.71
N GLN A 365 -13.82 28.50 2.77
CA GLN A 365 -14.90 28.82 3.68
C GLN A 365 -16.01 27.77 3.75
N ILE A 366 -16.41 27.13 2.65
CA ILE A 366 -17.47 26.09 2.71
C ILE A 366 -17.02 24.91 3.56
N PHE A 367 -15.80 24.43 3.33
CA PHE A 367 -15.24 23.31 4.09
C PHE A 367 -14.91 23.69 5.52
N LEU A 368 -14.52 24.95 5.76
CA LEU A 368 -14.37 25.50 7.11
C LEU A 368 -15.71 25.56 7.85
N ASP A 369 -16.77 26.03 7.20
CA ASP A 369 -18.12 26.09 7.78
C ASP A 369 -18.62 24.67 8.13
N MET A 370 -18.39 23.70 7.24
CA MET A 370 -18.67 22.29 7.50
C MET A 370 -17.83 21.74 8.66
N ALA A 371 -16.54 22.03 8.72
CA ALA A 371 -15.70 21.60 9.83
C ALA A 371 -16.15 22.22 11.17
N TRP A 372 -16.58 23.49 11.17
CA TRP A 372 -17.18 24.15 12.35
C TRP A 372 -18.49 23.52 12.80
N SER A 373 -19.20 22.79 11.93
CA SER A 373 -20.40 22.05 12.31
C SER A 373 -20.15 21.03 13.43
N GLY A 374 -18.97 20.43 13.48
CA GLY A 374 -18.57 19.53 14.57
C GLY A 374 -18.40 20.25 15.92
N LEU A 375 -18.27 21.58 15.92
CA LEU A 375 -18.03 22.39 17.11
C LEU A 375 -19.21 23.33 17.47
N HIS A 376 -20.30 23.36 16.71
CA HIS A 376 -21.31 24.43 16.77
C HIS A 376 -22.11 24.56 18.09
N LYS A 377 -21.88 23.69 19.07
CA LYS A 377 -22.47 23.72 20.43
C LYS A 377 -21.41 23.78 21.53
N THR A 378 -20.19 24.15 21.17
CA THR A 378 -19.07 24.28 22.12
C THR A 378 -18.87 25.72 22.51
N ALA A 379 -18.29 25.95 23.70
CA ALA A 379 -17.94 27.29 24.17
C ALA A 379 -16.99 28.03 23.20
N VAL A 380 -16.10 27.31 22.51
CA VAL A 380 -15.19 27.91 21.52
C VAL A 380 -15.95 28.42 20.29
N PHE A 381 -16.97 27.70 19.83
CA PHE A 381 -17.82 28.18 18.73
C PHE A 381 -18.65 29.38 19.14
N ASP A 382 -19.30 29.34 20.31
CA ASP A 382 -20.13 30.44 20.80
C ASP A 382 -19.33 31.71 21.06
N LYS A 383 -18.07 31.58 21.49
CA LYS A 383 -17.15 32.70 21.64
C LYS A 383 -16.67 33.24 20.29
N THR A 384 -16.31 32.36 19.36
CA THR A 384 -15.76 32.75 18.04
C THR A 384 -16.85 33.38 17.17
N TYR A 385 -18.07 32.85 17.24
CA TYR A 385 -19.23 33.26 16.46
C TYR A 385 -20.43 33.48 17.39
N PRO A 386 -20.47 34.58 18.16
CA PRO A 386 -21.57 34.87 19.07
C PRO A 386 -22.90 35.06 18.32
N ILE A 387 -24.02 34.97 19.05
CA ILE A 387 -25.36 35.23 18.50
C ILE A 387 -25.38 36.64 17.86
N GLY A 388 -25.92 36.72 16.65
CA GLY A 388 -25.93 37.95 15.84
C GLY A 388 -24.69 38.15 14.96
N ASN A 389 -23.70 37.25 15.02
CA ASN A 389 -22.57 37.25 14.09
C ASN A 389 -23.01 36.65 12.73
N PRO A 390 -22.87 37.37 11.60
CA PRO A 390 -23.26 36.87 10.28
C PRO A 390 -22.59 35.55 9.87
N ASN A 391 -21.37 35.29 10.36
CA ASN A 391 -20.68 34.02 10.11
C ASN A 391 -21.36 32.85 10.84
N ARG A 392 -21.94 33.08 12.03
CA ARG A 392 -22.72 32.06 12.75
C ARG A 392 -23.90 31.63 11.91
N ASP A 393 -24.66 32.60 11.41
CA ASP A 393 -25.86 32.36 10.61
C ASP A 393 -25.50 31.65 9.30
N ARG A 394 -24.41 32.06 8.64
CA ARG A 394 -23.88 31.37 7.45
C ARG A 394 -23.55 29.90 7.73
N ILE A 395 -22.81 29.62 8.81
CA ILE A 395 -22.40 28.25 9.19
C ILE A 395 -23.63 27.40 9.47
N LEU A 396 -24.59 27.90 10.27
CA LEU A 396 -25.81 27.16 10.59
C LEU A 396 -26.69 26.91 9.36
N ALA A 397 -26.83 27.90 8.48
CA ALA A 397 -27.54 27.76 7.21
C ALA A 397 -26.89 26.70 6.31
N ARG A 398 -25.55 26.70 6.23
CA ARG A 398 -24.75 25.71 5.48
C ARG A 398 -25.01 24.30 6.02
N ILE A 399 -24.95 24.11 7.33
CA ILE A 399 -25.23 22.81 7.98
C ILE A 399 -26.63 22.32 7.59
N LEU A 400 -27.65 23.18 7.71
CA LEU A 400 -29.02 22.81 7.38
C LEU A 400 -29.21 22.50 5.89
N ALA A 401 -28.52 23.21 5.00
CA ALA A 401 -28.56 22.94 3.57
C ALA A 401 -27.99 21.54 3.25
N GLU A 402 -26.78 21.24 3.74
CA GLU A 402 -26.14 19.94 3.52
C GLU A 402 -26.90 18.79 4.21
N GLN A 403 -27.40 19.01 5.43
CA GLN A 403 -28.19 18.02 6.19
C GLN A 403 -29.47 17.62 5.45
N ASN A 404 -30.11 18.56 4.76
CA ASN A 404 -31.32 18.29 3.98
C ASN A 404 -31.04 17.97 2.50
N GLY A 405 -29.79 18.14 2.06
CA GLY A 405 -29.37 17.98 0.66
C GLY A 405 -30.10 18.91 -0.31
N VAL A 406 -30.52 20.10 0.14
CA VAL A 406 -31.28 21.08 -0.64
C VAL A 406 -30.92 22.51 -0.24
N TYR A 407 -31.50 23.51 -0.91
CA TYR A 407 -31.38 24.91 -0.49
C TYR A 407 -32.06 25.15 0.87
N SER A 408 -31.36 25.81 1.78
CA SER A 408 -31.88 26.22 3.08
C SER A 408 -31.22 27.52 3.53
N GLN A 409 -32.03 28.48 4.00
CA GLN A 409 -31.57 29.72 4.64
C GLN A 409 -30.47 30.48 3.87
N GLY A 410 -30.58 30.60 2.54
CA GLY A 410 -29.59 31.33 1.74
C GLY A 410 -28.41 30.49 1.25
N GLN A 411 -28.35 29.19 1.57
CA GLN A 411 -27.26 28.29 1.19
C GLN A 411 -27.81 27.11 0.38
N TYR A 412 -27.14 26.75 -0.72
CA TYR A 412 -27.41 25.51 -1.47
C TYR A 412 -26.51 24.40 -0.97
N ALA A 413 -27.02 23.18 -0.77
CA ALA A 413 -26.16 22.00 -0.56
C ALA A 413 -25.16 21.85 -1.72
N ILE A 414 -23.89 21.64 -1.38
CA ILE A 414 -22.78 21.40 -2.31
C ILE A 414 -22.62 19.92 -2.56
N GLY A 415 -22.69 19.13 -1.48
CA GLY A 415 -22.57 17.69 -1.60
C GLY A 415 -23.74 17.09 -2.37
N LYS A 416 -23.51 15.94 -2.99
CA LYS A 416 -24.53 15.20 -3.71
C LYS A 416 -25.29 14.28 -2.76
N LYS A 417 -26.54 13.95 -3.08
CA LYS A 417 -27.25 12.91 -2.34
C LYS A 417 -26.60 11.55 -2.62
N CYS A 418 -26.63 10.69 -1.60
CA CYS A 418 -26.41 9.25 -1.79
C CYS A 418 -27.46 8.71 -2.75
N ASN A 419 -27.05 8.19 -3.90
CA ASN A 419 -27.92 7.51 -4.87
C ASN A 419 -27.78 5.99 -4.75
#